data_AF-A0A7S2W742-F1
#
_entry.id   AF-A0A7S2W742-F1
#
_cell.length_a   1.000
_cell.length_b   1.000
_cell.length_c   1.000
_cell.angle_alpha   90.00
_cell.angle_beta   90.00
_cell.angle_gamma   90.00
#
_symmetry.space_group_name_H-M   'P 1'
#
loop_
_entity.id
_entity.type
_entity.pdbx_description
1 polymer ?
#
loop_
_entity_poly.entity_id
_entity_poly.type
_entity_poly.pdbx_seq_one_letter_code
_entity_poly.pdbx_strand_id
1 'polypeptide(L)'
;MLEQVLLDDQVDVHEGSLGLLDVDSLWELLCRVYFYKDESRFVQETIQEKFAPSVREAEAVLNLMEKCKVGPVRDDTFGNELIQDVILRLGFYQNQEGLWEIDENVLLERSKAKDRHRHLFHSELAKLRYGGFREMMYKVAESCKQATTDLEGGEVSYTETEEMASSQREALRLYILEFQMKDGLLPFIVGLSKALQNQLLNEKNVCYFRFDDAAVVERGHVFAERSINLLLRDLRCSLYEDSPERTERTYKLDPQLSNPRIRRLLGLFPSHLRVENLPTSGSVGVLENTTRVNVSGEKDAKCPQDSEMWWQQWCDIL
;
A
#
# COMPACT_ATOMS: atom_id res chain seq x y z
N MET A 1 25.14 -29.54 18.46
CA MET A 1 25.90 -28.60 19.31
C MET A 1 26.17 -27.37 18.48
N LEU A 2 25.25 -26.40 18.54
CA LEU A 2 25.42 -25.06 18.00
C LEU A 2 24.97 -24.13 19.12
N GLU A 3 25.91 -23.34 19.58
CA GLU A 3 25.86 -22.52 20.77
C GLU A 3 24.75 -21.46 20.67
N GLN A 4 23.94 -21.41 21.72
CA GLN A 4 23.05 -20.29 22.02
C GLN A 4 23.93 -19.06 22.25
N VAL A 5 23.84 -18.10 21.33
CA VAL A 5 24.28 -16.73 21.59
C VAL A 5 23.33 -16.16 22.63
N LEU A 6 23.80 -16.14 23.87
CA LEU A 6 23.26 -15.37 24.99
C LEU A 6 23.28 -13.89 24.60
N LEU A 7 22.10 -13.36 24.24
CA LEU A 7 21.81 -11.93 24.35
C LEU A 7 21.31 -11.69 25.78
N ASP A 8 22.24 -11.73 26.73
CA ASP A 8 22.13 -10.96 27.98
C ASP A 8 22.57 -9.53 27.63
N ASP A 9 21.69 -8.78 26.99
CA ASP A 9 21.80 -7.32 27.00
C ASP A 9 21.03 -6.80 28.21
N GLN A 10 21.81 -6.22 29.12
CA GLN A 10 21.38 -5.62 30.37
C GLN A 10 20.25 -4.62 30.10
N VAL A 11 19.09 -4.92 30.68
CA VAL A 11 18.00 -3.96 30.85
C VAL A 11 18.46 -2.96 31.90
N ASP A 12 19.02 -1.84 31.45
CA ASP A 12 19.15 -0.65 32.29
C ASP A 12 17.73 -0.15 32.62
N VAL A 13 17.24 -0.55 33.79
CA VAL A 13 16.04 0.00 34.42
C VAL A 13 16.38 1.40 34.89
N HIS A 14 16.17 2.39 34.02
CA HIS A 14 16.23 3.80 34.39
C HIS A 14 14.81 4.35 34.60
N GLU A 15 14.37 4.25 35.85
CA GLU A 15 13.23 4.97 36.42
C GLU A 15 13.36 6.49 36.18
N GLY A 16 12.32 7.15 35.65
CA GLY A 16 12.16 8.59 35.87
C GLY A 16 11.64 9.51 34.76
N SER A 17 11.35 9.05 33.53
CA SER A 17 11.01 9.99 32.43
C SER A 17 9.53 10.17 32.11
N LEU A 18 8.67 9.16 32.28
CA LEU A 18 7.22 9.31 32.00
C LEU A 18 6.57 10.35 32.93
N GLY A 19 7.11 10.51 34.14
CA GLY A 19 6.69 11.50 35.13
C GLY A 19 6.86 12.96 34.72
N LEU A 20 7.66 13.25 33.67
CA LEU A 20 7.95 14.61 33.20
C LEU A 20 7.03 15.08 32.07
N LEU A 21 6.34 14.16 31.38
CA LEU A 21 5.39 14.52 30.34
C LEU A 21 4.14 15.12 30.98
N ASP A 22 3.58 16.19 30.42
CA ASP A 22 2.23 16.61 30.80
C ASP A 22 1.20 15.54 30.42
N VAL A 23 0.00 15.63 31.00
CA VAL A 23 -1.05 14.61 30.85
C VAL A 23 -1.49 14.46 29.39
N ASP A 24 -1.48 15.54 28.61
CA ASP A 24 -1.90 15.51 27.21
C ASP A 24 -0.82 14.84 26.35
N SER A 25 0.46 15.19 26.56
CA SER A 25 1.60 14.53 25.89
C SER A 25 1.70 13.04 26.22
N LEU A 26 1.45 12.66 27.47
CA LEU A 26 1.40 11.26 27.89
C LEU A 26 0.26 10.50 27.20
N TRP A 27 -0.92 11.11 27.12
CA TRP A 27 -2.07 10.53 26.43
C TRP A 27 -1.84 10.35 24.93
N GLU A 28 -1.23 11.36 24.30
CA GLU A 28 -0.83 11.30 22.89
C GLU A 28 0.14 10.13 22.63
N LEU A 29 1.17 10.00 23.47
CA LEU A 29 2.16 8.93 23.35
C LEU A 29 1.53 7.53 23.48
N LEU A 30 0.65 7.34 24.47
CA LEU A 30 -0.11 6.09 24.63
C LEU A 30 -0.97 5.78 23.40
N CYS A 31 -1.67 6.78 22.86
CA CYS A 31 -2.46 6.63 21.65
C CYS A 31 -1.58 6.24 20.45
N ARG A 32 -0.42 6.90 20.27
CA ARG A 32 0.51 6.60 19.16
C ARG A 32 1.04 5.18 19.28
N VAL A 33 1.54 4.77 20.44
CA VAL A 33 2.02 3.39 20.67
C VAL A 33 0.91 2.37 20.39
N TYR A 34 -0.31 2.62 20.86
CA TYR A 34 -1.44 1.73 20.65
C TYR A 34 -1.84 1.61 19.17
N PHE A 35 -1.90 2.73 18.44
CA PHE A 35 -2.34 2.71 17.04
C PHE A 35 -1.26 2.16 16.08
N TYR A 36 0.02 2.43 16.34
CA TYR A 36 1.12 1.93 15.51
C TYR A 36 1.54 0.48 15.82
N LYS A 37 0.90 -0.21 16.77
CA LYS A 37 1.33 -1.55 17.23
C LYS A 37 1.49 -2.61 16.14
N ASP A 38 0.65 -2.55 15.10
CA ASP A 38 0.66 -3.49 13.97
C ASP A 38 1.60 -3.04 12.83
N GLU A 39 2.17 -1.83 12.97
CA GLU A 39 2.97 -1.12 11.98
C GLU A 39 4.42 -0.97 12.45
N SER A 40 5.01 -2.09 12.88
CA SER A 40 6.36 -2.15 13.50
C SER A 40 7.47 -1.41 12.76
N ARG A 41 7.41 -1.31 11.42
CA ARG A 41 8.34 -0.49 10.61
C ARG A 41 8.27 1.00 10.94
N PHE A 42 7.07 1.52 11.17
CA PHE A 42 6.85 2.94 11.41
C PHE A 42 6.93 3.29 12.90
N VAL A 43 6.77 2.31 13.80
CA VAL A 43 6.93 2.51 15.25
C VAL A 43 8.31 3.10 15.58
N GLN A 44 9.39 2.53 15.05
CA GLN A 44 10.76 2.98 15.36
C GLN A 44 11.08 4.36 14.79
N GLU A 45 10.55 4.69 13.62
CA GLU A 45 10.79 5.97 12.95
C GLU A 45 9.93 7.10 13.53
N THR A 46 8.71 6.77 13.98
CA THR A 46 7.68 7.74 14.39
C THR A 46 7.66 7.95 15.91
N ILE A 47 7.97 6.91 16.67
CA ILE A 47 8.01 6.90 18.14
C ILE A 47 9.48 6.80 18.55
N GLN A 48 10.25 7.86 18.25
CA GLN A 48 11.68 7.99 18.65
C GLN A 48 11.84 8.40 20.11
N GLU A 49 10.89 8.06 20.96
CA GLU A 49 10.93 8.43 22.36
C GLU A 49 11.64 7.33 23.13
N LYS A 50 12.82 7.66 23.68
CA LYS A 50 13.65 6.78 24.52
C LYS A 50 12.89 6.11 25.69
N PHE A 51 11.66 6.54 25.97
CA PHE A 51 10.85 6.15 27.12
C PHE A 51 9.37 5.90 26.76
N ALA A 52 9.08 5.50 25.52
CA ALA A 52 7.73 5.14 25.12
C ALA A 52 7.19 3.94 25.95
N PRO A 53 5.91 3.96 26.38
CA PRO A 53 5.29 2.80 26.99
C PRO A 53 5.32 1.63 26.00
N SER A 54 5.40 0.41 26.51
CA SER A 54 5.27 -0.76 25.65
C SER A 54 3.85 -0.87 25.09
N VAL A 55 3.69 -1.60 23.98
CA VAL A 55 2.38 -1.85 23.36
C VAL A 55 1.38 -2.42 24.37
N ARG A 56 1.82 -3.38 25.20
CA ARG A 56 0.95 -3.99 26.23
C ARG A 56 0.47 -2.97 27.25
N GLU A 57 1.32 -2.03 27.65
CA GLU A 57 1.00 -1.00 28.63
C GLU A 57 0.02 0.02 28.04
N ALA A 58 0.26 0.47 26.81
CA ALA A 58 -0.67 1.33 26.09
C ALA A 58 -2.03 0.66 25.90
N GLU A 59 -2.05 -0.61 25.49
CA GLU A 59 -3.28 -1.40 25.37
C GLU A 59 -4.02 -1.51 26.71
N ALA A 60 -3.33 -1.79 27.81
CA ALA A 60 -3.96 -1.94 29.11
C ALA A 60 -4.64 -0.63 29.56
N VAL A 61 -3.97 0.52 29.39
CA VAL A 61 -4.53 1.84 29.75
C VAL A 61 -5.72 2.21 28.88
N LEU A 62 -5.62 2.04 27.55
CA LEU A 62 -6.73 2.34 26.64
C LEU A 62 -7.92 1.41 26.86
N ASN A 63 -7.67 0.13 27.16
CA ASN A 63 -8.72 -0.82 27.49
C ASN A 63 -9.42 -0.46 28.79
N LEU A 64 -8.68 -0.02 29.82
CA LEU A 64 -9.29 0.47 31.06
C LEU A 64 -10.23 1.64 30.79
N MET A 65 -9.80 2.62 29.98
CA MET A 65 -10.63 3.75 29.58
C MET A 65 -11.93 3.30 28.91
N GLU A 66 -11.86 2.37 27.94
CA GLU A 66 -13.06 1.87 27.26
C GLU A 66 -14.00 1.12 28.21
N LYS A 67 -13.46 0.35 29.16
CA LYS A 67 -14.27 -0.33 30.17
C LYS A 67 -14.96 0.68 31.10
N CYS A 68 -14.23 1.73 31.53
CA CYS A 68 -14.77 2.78 32.39
C CYS A 68 -15.89 3.61 31.73
N LYS A 69 -16.04 3.59 30.39
CA LYS A 69 -17.21 4.19 29.72
C LYS A 69 -18.53 3.49 30.02
N VAL A 70 -18.47 2.21 30.38
CA VAL A 70 -19.66 1.41 30.72
C VAL A 70 -19.97 1.51 32.22
N GLY A 71 -18.93 1.72 33.04
CA GLY A 71 -19.04 1.91 34.48
C GLY A 71 -17.76 1.54 35.21
N PRO A 72 -17.78 1.54 36.56
CA PRO A 72 -16.63 1.17 37.40
C PRO A 72 -16.14 -0.26 37.14
N VAL A 73 -14.83 -0.47 37.07
CA VAL A 73 -14.26 -1.76 36.61
C VAL A 73 -13.19 -2.26 37.55
N ARG A 74 -13.23 -3.57 37.85
CA ARG A 74 -12.11 -4.26 38.49
C ARG A 74 -11.13 -4.73 37.44
N ASP A 75 -9.88 -4.28 37.54
CA ASP A 75 -8.82 -4.72 36.64
C ASP A 75 -7.50 -4.90 37.41
N ASP A 76 -7.12 -6.17 37.57
CA ASP A 76 -5.93 -6.59 38.31
C ASP A 76 -4.69 -6.69 37.38
N THR A 77 -4.81 -6.30 36.10
CA THR A 77 -3.69 -6.37 35.15
C THR A 77 -2.57 -5.36 35.44
N PHE A 78 -2.80 -4.39 36.30
CA PHE A 78 -1.86 -3.32 36.63
C PHE A 78 -0.92 -3.71 37.79
N GLY A 79 -0.03 -4.67 37.53
CA GLY A 79 1.02 -5.08 38.49
C GLY A 79 2.29 -4.21 38.45
N ASN A 80 2.40 -3.30 37.48
CA ASN A 80 3.55 -2.41 37.32
C ASN A 80 3.25 -1.04 37.95
N GLU A 81 4.05 -0.64 38.94
CA GLU A 81 3.93 0.65 39.65
C GLU A 81 3.96 1.85 38.70
N LEU A 82 4.74 1.77 37.61
CA LEU A 82 4.79 2.83 36.59
C LEU A 82 3.47 3.00 35.85
N ILE A 83 2.78 1.91 35.52
CA ILE A 83 1.48 1.98 34.84
C ILE A 83 0.42 2.52 35.79
N GLN A 84 0.47 2.13 37.06
CA GLN A 84 -0.43 2.66 38.07
C GLN A 84 -0.27 4.18 38.21
N ASP A 85 0.96 4.69 38.26
CA ASP A 85 1.23 6.13 38.26
C ASP A 85 0.67 6.82 37.00
N VAL A 86 0.88 6.24 35.82
CA VAL A 86 0.30 6.74 34.56
C VAL A 86 -1.24 6.81 34.61
N ILE A 87 -1.89 5.75 35.08
CA ILE A 87 -3.35 5.66 35.21
C ILE A 87 -3.87 6.75 36.15
N LEU A 88 -3.23 6.91 37.32
CA LEU A 88 -3.59 7.95 38.28
C LEU A 88 -3.42 9.36 37.69
N ARG A 89 -2.32 9.61 36.98
CA ARG A 89 -2.05 10.91 36.33
C ARG A 89 -3.01 11.23 35.21
N LEU A 90 -3.56 10.22 34.54
CA LEU A 90 -4.61 10.37 33.53
C LEU A 90 -6.00 10.66 34.14
N GLY A 91 -6.11 10.69 35.47
CA GLY A 91 -7.33 11.05 36.19
C GLY A 91 -8.19 9.86 36.61
N PHE A 92 -7.70 8.63 36.42
CA PHE A 92 -8.35 7.45 36.99
C PHE A 92 -8.07 7.36 38.49
N TYR A 93 -8.99 6.78 39.24
CA TYR A 93 -8.84 6.52 40.66
C TYR A 93 -9.54 5.22 41.04
N GLN A 94 -9.14 4.62 42.16
CA GLN A 94 -9.86 3.49 42.74
C GLN A 94 -10.90 3.99 43.74
N ASN A 95 -12.14 3.53 43.59
CA ASN A 95 -13.22 3.81 44.53
C ASN A 95 -13.04 2.98 45.83
N GLN A 96 -13.97 3.13 46.79
CA GLN A 96 -13.93 2.42 48.08
C GLN A 96 -14.03 0.88 47.95
N GLU A 97 -14.54 0.39 46.81
CA GLU A 97 -14.68 -1.03 46.50
C GLU A 97 -13.45 -1.58 45.74
N GLY A 98 -12.45 -0.73 45.49
CA GLY A 98 -11.26 -1.08 44.71
C GLY A 98 -11.49 -1.15 43.20
N LEU A 99 -12.59 -0.57 42.70
CA LEU A 99 -12.88 -0.47 41.27
C LEU A 99 -12.29 0.80 40.69
N TRP A 100 -11.74 0.72 39.49
CA TRP A 100 -11.25 1.86 38.74
C TRP A 100 -12.41 2.67 38.15
N GLU A 101 -12.35 3.98 38.38
CA GLU A 101 -13.28 4.99 37.90
C GLU A 101 -12.51 6.22 37.39
N ILE A 102 -13.20 7.08 36.65
CA ILE A 102 -12.67 8.34 36.12
C ILE A 102 -13.81 9.35 36.05
N ASP A 103 -13.53 10.62 36.29
CA ASP A 103 -14.52 11.70 36.15
C ASP A 103 -15.09 11.74 34.72
N GLU A 104 -16.41 11.90 34.59
CA GLU A 104 -17.09 11.87 33.29
C GLU A 104 -16.57 12.93 32.31
N ASN A 105 -16.20 14.13 32.81
CA ASN A 105 -15.68 15.19 31.95
C ASN A 105 -14.28 14.83 31.44
N VAL A 106 -13.43 14.32 32.34
CA VAL A 106 -12.07 13.87 31.98
C VAL A 106 -12.16 12.72 30.98
N LEU A 107 -13.05 11.75 31.20
CA LEU A 107 -13.28 10.64 30.28
C LEU A 107 -13.72 11.12 28.89
N LEU A 108 -14.65 12.08 28.82
CA LEU A 108 -15.12 12.65 27.56
C LEU A 108 -14.00 13.37 26.81
N GLU A 109 -13.20 14.17 27.50
CA GLU A 109 -12.05 14.86 26.93
C GLU A 109 -11.01 13.89 26.37
N ARG A 110 -10.67 12.84 27.13
CA ARG A 110 -9.71 11.81 26.72
C ARG A 110 -10.22 10.98 25.54
N SER A 111 -11.52 10.65 25.52
CA SER A 111 -12.11 9.96 24.37
C SER A 111 -12.06 10.80 23.10
N LYS A 112 -12.38 12.10 23.18
CA LYS A 112 -12.27 13.01 22.02
C LYS A 112 -10.81 13.15 21.56
N ALA A 113 -9.87 13.27 22.49
CA ALA A 113 -8.45 13.30 22.18
C ALA A 113 -8.00 12.01 21.47
N LYS A 114 -8.42 10.84 21.96
CA LYS A 114 -8.12 9.55 21.34
C LYS A 114 -8.62 9.48 19.89
N ASP A 115 -9.84 9.93 19.62
CA ASP A 115 -10.39 9.93 18.27
C ASP A 115 -9.62 10.88 17.33
N ARG A 116 -9.20 12.06 17.83
CA ARG A 116 -8.30 12.95 17.09
C ARG A 116 -6.97 12.26 16.75
N HIS A 117 -6.34 11.60 17.72
CA HIS A 117 -5.09 10.86 17.48
C HIS A 117 -5.30 9.68 16.52
N ARG A 118 -6.45 9.00 16.55
CA ARG A 118 -6.80 7.96 15.57
C ARG A 118 -6.87 8.53 14.15
N HIS A 119 -7.50 9.68 13.98
CA HIS A 119 -7.59 10.35 12.67
C HIS A 119 -6.22 10.80 12.17
N LEU A 120 -5.41 11.41 13.05
CA LEU A 120 -4.04 11.80 12.74
C LEU A 120 -3.19 10.58 12.35
N PHE A 121 -3.27 9.50 13.13
CA PHE A 121 -2.61 8.23 12.83
C PHE A 121 -2.96 7.71 11.45
N HIS A 122 -4.24 7.62 11.08
CA HIS A 122 -4.61 7.13 9.75
C HIS A 122 -4.11 8.05 8.63
N SER A 123 -4.07 9.37 8.86
CA SER A 123 -3.52 10.33 7.90
C SER A 123 -2.00 10.19 7.75
N GLU A 124 -1.27 10.08 8.86
CA GLU A 124 0.18 9.87 8.86
C GLU A 124 0.55 8.52 8.26
N LEU A 125 -0.12 7.45 8.66
CA LEU A 125 0.11 6.11 8.14
C LEU A 125 -0.14 6.06 6.62
N ALA A 126 -1.19 6.72 6.13
CA ALA A 126 -1.40 6.86 4.69
C ALA A 126 -0.19 7.56 4.05
N LYS A 127 0.23 8.73 4.55
CA LYS A 127 1.40 9.46 4.03
C LYS A 127 2.66 8.60 4.03
N LEU A 128 2.94 7.87 5.11
CA LEU A 128 4.09 6.99 5.25
C LEU A 128 4.03 5.83 4.27
N ARG A 129 2.88 5.17 4.12
CA ARG A 129 2.69 4.07 3.15
C ARG A 129 2.89 4.54 1.70
N TYR A 130 2.27 5.66 1.32
CA TYR A 130 2.43 6.23 -0.02
C TYR A 130 3.85 6.77 -0.27
N GLY A 131 4.46 7.39 0.75
CA GLY A 131 5.86 7.84 0.70
C GLY A 131 6.84 6.68 0.53
N GLY A 132 6.74 5.65 1.37
CA GLY A 132 7.59 4.46 1.27
C GLY A 132 7.37 3.69 -0.03
N PHE A 133 6.14 3.63 -0.55
CA PHE A 133 5.87 3.06 -1.87
C PHE A 133 6.57 3.83 -2.99
N ARG A 134 6.51 5.17 -2.95
CA ARG A 134 7.19 6.04 -3.92
C ARG A 134 8.71 5.86 -3.89
N GLU A 135 9.32 5.85 -2.71
CA GLU A 135 10.75 5.61 -2.55
C GLU A 135 11.18 4.25 -3.09
N MET A 136 10.43 3.20 -2.77
CA MET A 136 10.66 1.86 -3.29
C MET A 136 10.59 1.84 -4.83
N MET A 137 9.57 2.46 -5.41
CA MET A 137 9.40 2.56 -6.86
C MET A 137 10.59 3.23 -7.53
N TYR A 138 11.04 4.39 -7.03
CA TYR A 138 12.20 5.07 -7.60
C TYR A 138 13.49 4.29 -7.43
N LYS A 139 13.69 3.65 -6.26
CA LYS A 139 14.85 2.78 -6.02
C LYS A 139 14.91 1.62 -7.04
N VAL A 140 13.79 0.97 -7.30
CA VAL A 140 13.70 -0.09 -8.32
C VAL A 140 13.97 0.50 -9.72
N ALA A 141 13.33 1.61 -10.08
CA ALA A 141 13.52 2.26 -11.38
C ALA A 141 14.99 2.65 -11.63
N GLU A 142 15.67 3.21 -10.63
CA GLU A 142 17.06 3.64 -10.72
C GLU A 142 18.01 2.44 -10.84
N SER A 143 17.79 1.38 -10.05
CA SER A 143 18.59 0.15 -10.15
C SER A 143 18.51 -0.48 -11.54
N CYS A 144 17.36 -0.37 -12.21
CA CYS A 144 17.17 -0.87 -13.57
C CYS A 144 17.87 0.02 -14.62
N LYS A 145 17.98 1.33 -14.39
CA LYS A 145 18.76 2.24 -15.26
C LYS A 145 20.25 2.00 -15.13
N GLN A 146 20.77 1.87 -13.91
CA GLN A 146 22.21 1.66 -13.67
C GLN A 146 22.73 0.40 -14.35
N ALA A 147 21.97 -0.70 -14.29
CA ALA A 147 22.28 -1.95 -14.99
C ALA A 147 22.39 -1.81 -16.53
N THR A 148 21.82 -0.76 -17.11
CA THR A 148 21.89 -0.49 -18.56
C THR A 148 23.03 0.46 -18.96
N THR A 149 23.50 1.30 -18.05
CA THR A 149 24.59 2.27 -18.28
C THR A 149 26.00 1.69 -18.10
N ASP A 150 26.16 0.65 -17.28
CA ASP A 150 27.47 -0.02 -17.10
C ASP A 150 27.92 -0.81 -18.35
N LEU A 151 27.08 -0.85 -19.40
CA LEU A 151 27.38 -1.35 -20.74
C LEU A 151 27.67 -0.17 -21.67
N GLU A 152 28.77 0.55 -21.44
CA GLU A 152 29.09 1.80 -22.17
C GLU A 152 29.28 1.61 -23.70
N GLY A 153 28.64 2.49 -24.48
CA GLY A 153 29.27 3.08 -25.68
C GLY A 153 28.62 2.87 -27.05
N GLY A 154 27.54 2.10 -27.17
CA GLY A 154 26.79 1.95 -28.43
C GLY A 154 25.32 2.28 -28.24
N GLU A 155 24.62 2.74 -29.29
CA GLU A 155 23.17 2.62 -29.34
C GLU A 155 22.81 1.20 -28.88
N VAL A 156 22.20 1.08 -27.71
CA VAL A 156 21.88 -0.23 -27.14
C VAL A 156 20.73 -0.81 -27.95
N SER A 157 21.07 -1.40 -29.08
CA SER A 157 20.31 -2.45 -29.74
C SER A 157 20.31 -3.63 -28.76
N TYR A 158 19.37 -3.63 -27.81
CA TYR A 158 19.21 -4.74 -26.88
C TYR A 158 18.92 -6.00 -27.70
N THR A 159 19.88 -6.92 -27.66
CA THR A 159 19.66 -8.27 -28.18
C THR A 159 18.97 -9.05 -27.06
N GLU A 160 17.67 -9.23 -27.21
CA GLU A 160 16.87 -10.02 -26.28
C GLU A 160 17.45 -11.45 -26.15
N THR A 161 17.82 -11.87 -24.94
CA THR A 161 18.28 -13.25 -24.69
C THR A 161 17.11 -14.17 -24.31
N GLU A 162 17.27 -15.46 -24.58
CA GLU A 162 16.29 -16.49 -24.18
C GLU A 162 16.15 -16.57 -22.66
N GLU A 163 17.26 -16.38 -21.93
CA GLU A 163 17.27 -16.35 -20.46
C GLU A 163 16.39 -15.21 -19.92
N MET A 164 16.50 -14.01 -20.50
CA MET A 164 15.63 -12.88 -20.15
C MET A 164 14.15 -13.20 -20.43
N ALA A 165 13.86 -13.85 -21.56
CA ALA A 165 12.49 -14.26 -21.91
C ALA A 165 11.94 -15.35 -20.98
N SER A 166 12.80 -16.23 -20.48
CA SER A 166 12.44 -17.25 -19.49
C SER A 166 12.15 -16.61 -18.14
N SER A 167 13.03 -15.72 -17.67
CA SER A 167 12.89 -15.00 -16.39
C SER A 167 11.60 -14.18 -16.34
N GLN A 168 11.29 -13.42 -17.40
CA GLN A 168 10.04 -12.67 -17.50
C GLN A 168 8.78 -13.53 -17.40
N ARG A 169 8.77 -14.66 -18.12
CA ARG A 169 7.64 -15.59 -18.08
C ARG A 169 7.46 -16.17 -16.69
N GLU A 170 8.55 -16.56 -16.05
CA GLU A 170 8.49 -17.14 -14.72
C GLU A 170 8.02 -16.12 -13.68
N ALA A 171 8.55 -14.90 -13.71
CA ALA A 171 8.12 -13.82 -12.83
C ALA A 171 6.61 -13.53 -12.97
N LEU A 172 6.12 -13.39 -14.21
CA LEU A 172 4.70 -13.16 -14.47
C LEU A 172 3.83 -14.35 -14.04
N ARG A 173 4.30 -15.59 -14.30
CA ARG A 173 3.60 -16.82 -13.90
C ARG A 173 3.45 -16.89 -12.39
N LEU A 174 4.54 -16.68 -11.64
CA LEU A 174 4.53 -16.70 -10.17
C LEU A 174 3.63 -15.60 -9.62
N TYR A 175 3.70 -14.39 -10.18
CA TYR A 175 2.84 -13.29 -9.76
C TYR A 175 1.34 -13.60 -9.97
N ILE A 176 0.96 -14.12 -11.14
CA ILE A 176 -0.43 -14.52 -11.40
C ILE A 176 -0.87 -15.61 -10.43
N LEU A 177 -0.05 -16.64 -10.21
CA LEU A 177 -0.37 -17.72 -9.28
C LEU A 177 -0.60 -17.21 -7.85
N GLU A 178 0.20 -16.24 -7.41
CA GLU A 178 0.13 -15.67 -6.07
C GLU A 178 -1.10 -14.77 -5.85
N PHE A 179 -1.52 -14.00 -6.86
CA PHE A 179 -2.50 -12.93 -6.70
C PHE A 179 -3.84 -13.14 -7.43
N GLN A 180 -3.96 -14.10 -8.36
CA GLN A 180 -5.20 -14.30 -9.14
C GLN A 180 -6.42 -14.70 -8.31
N MET A 181 -6.21 -15.42 -7.19
CA MET A 181 -7.30 -15.91 -6.34
C MET A 181 -7.60 -14.97 -5.16
N LYS A 182 -6.89 -13.84 -5.06
CA LYS A 182 -7.08 -12.89 -3.96
C LYS A 182 -8.07 -11.81 -4.40
N ASP A 183 -9.16 -11.70 -3.64
CA ASP A 183 -10.22 -10.73 -3.90
C ASP A 183 -9.66 -9.30 -3.95
N GLY A 184 -10.10 -8.53 -4.96
CA GLY A 184 -9.69 -7.14 -5.16
C GLY A 184 -8.36 -6.94 -5.90
N LEU A 185 -7.59 -7.99 -6.22
CA LEU A 185 -6.33 -7.88 -6.98
C LEU A 185 -6.50 -8.22 -8.48
N LEU A 186 -7.59 -8.89 -8.83
CA LEU A 186 -7.95 -9.23 -10.20
C LEU A 186 -7.94 -8.02 -11.17
N PRO A 187 -8.40 -6.80 -10.78
CA PRO A 187 -8.35 -5.65 -11.67
C PRO A 187 -6.96 -5.30 -12.19
N PHE A 188 -5.91 -5.46 -11.37
CA PHE A 188 -4.54 -5.22 -11.79
C PHE A 188 -4.09 -6.24 -12.84
N ILE A 189 -4.37 -7.52 -12.61
CA ILE A 189 -4.04 -8.62 -13.53
C ILE A 189 -4.79 -8.45 -14.86
N VAL A 190 -6.08 -8.09 -14.80
CA VAL A 190 -6.91 -7.79 -15.98
C VAL A 190 -6.33 -6.60 -16.75
N GLY A 191 -5.97 -5.52 -16.05
CA GLY A 191 -5.36 -4.33 -16.64
C GLY A 191 -4.04 -4.62 -17.35
N LEU A 192 -3.17 -5.41 -16.72
CA LEU A 192 -1.90 -5.83 -17.32
C LEU A 192 -2.12 -6.71 -18.56
N SER A 193 -3.06 -7.66 -18.51
CA SER A 193 -3.44 -8.47 -19.69
C SER A 193 -3.90 -7.58 -20.85
N LYS A 194 -4.79 -6.61 -20.57
CA LYS A 194 -5.28 -5.66 -21.58
C LYS A 194 -4.15 -4.78 -22.14
N ALA A 195 -3.22 -4.31 -21.31
CA ALA A 195 -2.09 -3.51 -21.78
C ALA A 195 -1.20 -4.30 -22.75
N LEU A 196 -0.91 -5.57 -22.44
CA LEU A 196 -0.16 -6.47 -23.33
C LEU A 196 -0.93 -6.78 -24.62
N GLN A 197 -2.25 -7.00 -24.55
CA GLN A 197 -3.10 -7.20 -25.73
C GLN A 197 -3.09 -5.96 -26.64
N ASN A 198 -3.18 -4.77 -26.05
CA ASN A 198 -3.14 -3.52 -26.78
C ASN A 198 -1.77 -3.29 -27.44
N GLN A 199 -0.67 -3.65 -26.76
CA GLN A 199 0.67 -3.57 -27.36
C GLN A 199 0.81 -4.48 -28.59
N LEU A 200 0.20 -5.68 -28.54
CA LEU A 200 0.17 -6.60 -29.67
C LEU A 200 -0.68 -6.08 -30.84
N LEU A 201 -1.77 -5.38 -30.55
CA LEU A 201 -2.68 -4.81 -31.54
C LEU A 201 -2.14 -3.53 -32.20
N ASN A 202 -1.45 -2.71 -31.41
CA ASN A 202 -1.00 -1.38 -31.80
C ASN A 202 0.52 -1.36 -32.00
N GLU A 203 1.02 -2.16 -32.95
CA GLU A 203 2.46 -2.30 -33.22
C GLU A 203 3.21 -0.96 -33.47
N LYS A 204 2.48 0.09 -33.84
CA LYS A 204 3.03 1.44 -34.10
C LYS A 204 3.01 2.37 -32.89
N ASN A 205 2.18 2.11 -31.88
CA ASN A 205 1.99 2.99 -30.73
C ASN A 205 2.38 2.27 -29.46
N VAL A 206 3.21 2.91 -28.64
CA VAL A 206 3.58 2.32 -27.35
C VAL A 206 2.39 2.38 -26.41
N CYS A 207 2.02 1.21 -25.85
CA CYS A 207 0.95 1.10 -24.90
C CYS A 207 1.42 1.41 -23.47
N TYR A 208 0.54 2.08 -22.74
CA TYR A 208 0.75 2.46 -21.37
C TYR A 208 -0.18 1.66 -20.46
N PHE A 209 0.33 1.25 -19.32
CA PHE A 209 -0.45 0.71 -18.22
C PHE A 209 -0.48 1.75 -17.11
N ARG A 210 -1.68 2.21 -16.75
CA ARG A 210 -1.87 3.31 -15.80
C ARG A 210 -2.72 2.85 -14.63
N PHE A 211 -2.29 3.16 -13.42
CA PHE A 211 -3.05 2.91 -12.20
C PHE A 211 -2.68 3.89 -11.09
N ASP A 212 -3.59 4.06 -10.14
CA ASP A 212 -3.38 4.87 -8.94
C ASP A 212 -2.57 4.07 -7.91
N ASP A 213 -1.62 4.73 -7.23
CA ASP A 213 -0.88 4.21 -6.08
C ASP A 213 -1.86 3.57 -5.08
N ALA A 214 -3.04 4.17 -4.87
CA ALA A 214 -4.06 3.65 -3.95
C ALA A 214 -4.55 2.25 -4.31
N ALA A 215 -4.67 1.95 -5.62
CA ALA A 215 -5.12 0.65 -6.10
C ALA A 215 -4.17 -0.50 -5.72
N VAL A 216 -2.93 -0.18 -5.33
CA VAL A 216 -1.89 -1.16 -5.02
C VAL A 216 -1.45 -1.07 -3.56
N VAL A 217 -1.26 0.13 -3.02
CA VAL A 217 -0.83 0.35 -1.63
C VAL A 217 -1.90 -0.12 -0.64
N GLU A 218 -3.18 0.17 -0.90
CA GLU A 218 -4.28 -0.21 0.00
C GLU A 218 -4.59 -1.71 -0.01
N ARG A 219 -4.14 -2.40 -1.07
CA ARG A 219 -4.24 -3.84 -1.21
C ARG A 219 -3.15 -4.61 -0.44
N GLY A 220 -2.17 -3.88 0.09
CA GLY A 220 -1.14 -4.40 1.00
C GLY A 220 0.28 -4.25 0.45
N HIS A 221 1.22 -4.05 1.37
CA HIS A 221 2.63 -3.81 1.05
C HIS A 221 3.24 -4.87 0.14
N VAL A 222 2.98 -6.15 0.40
CA VAL A 222 3.54 -7.26 -0.40
C VAL A 222 3.06 -7.18 -1.85
N PHE A 223 1.78 -6.90 -2.06
CA PHE A 223 1.23 -6.73 -3.40
C PHE A 223 1.85 -5.51 -4.09
N ALA A 224 1.97 -4.39 -3.38
CA ALA A 224 2.62 -3.18 -3.86
C ALA A 224 4.06 -3.40 -4.32
N GLU A 225 4.88 -4.01 -3.48
CA GLU A 225 6.27 -4.34 -3.79
C GLU A 225 6.39 -5.30 -4.97
N ARG A 226 5.59 -6.37 -4.99
CA ARG A 226 5.63 -7.36 -6.08
C ARG A 226 5.18 -6.76 -7.41
N SER A 227 4.18 -5.88 -7.39
CA SER A 227 3.65 -5.23 -8.60
C SER A 227 4.68 -4.31 -9.24
N ILE A 228 5.38 -3.51 -8.42
CA ILE A 228 6.43 -2.61 -8.88
C ILE A 228 7.63 -3.38 -9.42
N ASN A 229 8.07 -4.44 -8.73
CA ASN A 229 9.13 -5.32 -9.23
C ASN A 229 8.72 -5.99 -10.55
N LEU A 230 7.49 -6.52 -10.64
CA LEU A 230 7.01 -7.12 -11.88
C LEU A 230 7.05 -6.11 -13.03
N LEU A 231 6.55 -4.89 -12.83
CA LEU A 231 6.47 -3.90 -13.91
C LEU A 231 7.85 -3.37 -14.29
N LEU A 232 8.61 -2.83 -13.33
CA LEU A 232 9.84 -2.10 -13.63
C LEU A 232 11.05 -3.00 -13.86
N ARG A 233 11.17 -4.08 -13.07
CA ARG A 233 12.35 -4.95 -13.13
C ARG A 233 12.14 -6.11 -14.09
N ASP A 234 11.04 -6.82 -13.93
CA ASP A 234 10.84 -8.08 -14.65
C ASP A 234 10.33 -7.80 -16.07
N LEU A 235 9.22 -7.08 -16.22
CA LEU A 235 8.64 -6.67 -17.50
C LEU A 235 9.32 -5.45 -18.14
N ARG A 236 10.22 -4.79 -17.40
CA ARG A 236 11.04 -3.65 -17.87
C ARG A 236 10.23 -2.48 -18.42
N CYS A 237 9.07 -2.24 -17.84
CA CYS A 237 8.32 -1.04 -18.12
C CYS A 237 9.13 0.20 -17.74
N SER A 238 9.09 1.22 -18.59
CA SER A 238 9.61 2.54 -18.22
C SER A 238 8.55 3.29 -17.42
N LEU A 239 8.94 3.82 -16.27
CA LEU A 239 8.09 4.73 -15.50
C LEU A 239 8.02 6.08 -16.21
N TYR A 240 6.82 6.53 -16.55
CA TYR A 240 6.54 7.85 -17.10
C TYR A 240 5.68 8.62 -16.10
N GLU A 241 6.19 9.78 -15.67
CA GLU A 241 5.53 10.64 -14.70
C GLU A 241 5.52 12.08 -15.18
N ASP A 242 4.33 12.66 -15.31
CA ASP A 242 4.19 14.09 -15.59
C ASP A 242 4.58 14.95 -14.37
N SER A 243 4.41 14.40 -13.15
CA SER A 243 4.81 15.04 -11.90
C SER A 243 5.03 13.99 -10.80
N PRO A 244 6.09 14.10 -9.99
CA PRO A 244 6.38 13.15 -8.91
C PRO A 244 5.32 13.15 -7.80
N GLU A 245 4.54 14.23 -7.67
CA GLU A 245 3.51 14.39 -6.64
C GLU A 245 2.19 13.69 -6.98
N ARG A 246 1.96 13.33 -8.24
CA ARG A 246 0.73 12.63 -8.65
C ARG A 246 0.69 11.24 -8.03
N THR A 247 -0.51 10.77 -7.70
CA THR A 247 -0.77 9.40 -7.23
C THR A 247 -1.06 8.45 -8.39
N GLU A 248 -1.37 8.97 -9.58
CA GLU A 248 -1.54 8.17 -10.78
C GLU A 248 -0.20 7.97 -11.49
N ARG A 249 0.19 6.71 -11.69
CA ARG A 249 1.47 6.31 -12.31
C ARG A 249 1.22 5.72 -13.67
N THR A 250 2.08 6.07 -14.63
CA THR A 250 2.02 5.54 -15.99
C THR A 250 3.26 4.70 -16.27
N TYR A 251 3.05 3.44 -16.62
CA TYR A 251 4.09 2.49 -16.95
C TYR A 251 4.03 2.20 -18.45
N LYS A 252 5.09 2.57 -19.16
CA LYS A 252 5.23 2.34 -20.59
C LYS A 252 5.80 0.94 -20.81
N LEU A 253 5.09 0.08 -21.53
CA LEU A 253 5.61 -1.23 -21.90
C LEU A 253 6.84 -1.07 -22.79
N ASP A 254 7.79 -2.00 -22.67
CA ASP A 254 9.00 -1.99 -23.48
C ASP A 254 8.62 -2.12 -24.98
N PRO A 255 8.92 -1.10 -25.80
CA PRO A 255 8.57 -1.10 -27.22
C PRO A 255 9.34 -2.16 -28.02
N GLN A 256 10.40 -2.75 -27.46
CA GLN A 256 11.20 -3.78 -28.11
C GLN A 256 10.65 -5.20 -27.93
N LEU A 257 9.63 -5.37 -27.07
CA LEU A 257 8.98 -6.68 -26.86
C LEU A 257 8.37 -7.21 -28.17
N SER A 258 8.94 -8.28 -28.68
CA SER A 258 8.44 -8.91 -29.91
C SER A 258 7.02 -9.50 -29.75
N ASN A 259 6.22 -9.46 -30.83
CA ASN A 259 4.87 -10.04 -30.84
C ASN A 259 4.80 -11.51 -30.34
N PRO A 260 5.71 -12.42 -30.75
CA PRO A 260 5.73 -13.79 -30.22
C PRO A 260 5.93 -13.84 -28.70
N ARG A 261 6.69 -12.91 -28.14
CA ARG A 261 6.95 -12.81 -26.70
C ARG A 261 5.72 -12.33 -25.95
N ILE A 262 5.08 -11.27 -26.45
CA ILE A 262 3.80 -10.78 -25.89
C ILE A 262 2.76 -11.91 -25.91
N ARG A 263 2.64 -12.66 -27.00
CA ARG A 263 1.73 -13.83 -27.07
C ARG A 263 2.05 -14.91 -26.04
N ARG A 264 3.34 -15.20 -25.80
CA ARG A 264 3.77 -16.14 -24.75
C ARG A 264 3.40 -15.66 -23.35
N LEU A 265 3.55 -14.36 -23.06
CA LEU A 265 3.13 -13.76 -21.79
C LEU A 265 1.61 -13.79 -21.63
N LEU A 266 0.85 -13.43 -22.67
CA LEU A 266 -0.61 -13.53 -22.69
C LEU A 266 -1.11 -14.95 -22.44
N GLY A 267 -0.35 -15.96 -22.91
CA GLY A 267 -0.62 -17.37 -22.64
C GLY A 267 -0.50 -17.81 -21.18
N LEU A 268 -0.03 -16.94 -20.27
CA LEU A 268 0.04 -17.21 -18.83
C LEU A 268 -1.20 -16.76 -18.06
N PHE A 269 -1.97 -15.81 -18.60
CA PHE A 269 -3.18 -15.33 -17.94
C PHE A 269 -4.30 -16.38 -17.98
N PRO A 270 -5.23 -16.38 -17.02
CA PRO A 270 -6.41 -17.24 -17.05
C PRO A 270 -7.19 -17.14 -18.36
N SER A 271 -7.77 -18.26 -18.82
CA SER A 271 -8.46 -18.34 -20.12
C SER A 271 -9.58 -17.32 -20.30
N HIS A 272 -10.34 -17.01 -19.24
CA HIS A 272 -11.41 -16.01 -19.28
C HIS A 272 -10.89 -14.56 -19.49
N LEU A 273 -9.59 -14.33 -19.34
CA LEU A 273 -8.93 -13.03 -19.62
C LEU A 273 -8.25 -13.01 -20.98
N ARG A 274 -8.22 -14.14 -21.69
CA ARG A 274 -7.65 -14.24 -23.04
C ARG A 274 -8.72 -13.83 -24.03
N VAL A 275 -8.44 -12.81 -24.83
CA VAL A 275 -9.23 -12.54 -26.03
C VAL A 275 -8.80 -13.55 -27.08
N GLU A 276 -9.41 -14.73 -27.06
CA GLU A 276 -9.25 -15.71 -28.13
C GLU A 276 -9.86 -15.11 -29.41
N ASN A 277 -9.10 -15.15 -30.53
CA ASN A 277 -9.41 -14.56 -31.86
C ASN A 277 -8.82 -13.18 -32.19
N LEU A 278 -7.55 -12.93 -31.83
CA LEU A 278 -6.79 -11.84 -32.45
C LEU A 278 -6.40 -12.24 -33.90
N PRO A 279 -6.88 -11.53 -34.94
CA PRO A 279 -6.57 -11.86 -36.32
C PRO A 279 -5.06 -11.72 -36.58
N THR A 280 -4.45 -12.77 -37.11
CA THR A 280 -3.01 -12.85 -37.37
C THR A 280 -2.53 -12.02 -38.58
N SER A 281 -3.45 -11.38 -39.31
CA SER A 281 -3.16 -10.50 -40.42
C SER A 281 -4.40 -9.69 -40.76
N GLY A 282 -4.31 -8.36 -40.77
CA GLY A 282 -5.38 -7.50 -41.26
C GLY A 282 -5.40 -6.16 -40.54
N SER A 283 -5.28 -5.09 -41.33
CA SER A 283 -5.41 -3.69 -40.92
C SER A 283 -6.51 -3.48 -39.88
N VAL A 284 -6.13 -3.12 -38.66
CA VAL A 284 -7.06 -2.67 -37.62
C VAL A 284 -7.47 -1.25 -37.97
N GLY A 285 -8.70 -1.10 -38.47
CA GLY A 285 -9.33 0.22 -38.60
C GLY A 285 -9.44 0.87 -37.22
N VAL A 286 -9.12 2.15 -37.16
CA VAL A 286 -9.42 3.00 -36.02
C VAL A 286 -10.91 2.85 -35.73
N LEU A 287 -11.27 2.47 -34.51
CA LEU A 287 -12.65 2.46 -34.03
C LEU A 287 -13.12 3.92 -33.85
N GLU A 288 -13.34 4.60 -34.98
CA GLU A 288 -14.20 5.78 -35.02
C GLU A 288 -15.64 5.28 -34.86
N ASN A 289 -16.29 5.68 -33.77
CA ASN A 289 -17.71 5.46 -33.44
C ASN A 289 -18.07 4.21 -32.61
N THR A 290 -17.56 4.12 -31.38
CA THR A 290 -18.33 3.45 -30.32
C THR A 290 -19.52 4.35 -29.94
N THR A 291 -20.74 3.97 -30.35
CA THR A 291 -21.97 4.67 -29.94
C THR A 291 -22.40 4.15 -28.57
N ARG A 292 -22.57 5.06 -27.60
CA ARG A 292 -23.05 4.73 -26.26
C ARG A 292 -24.52 4.31 -26.29
N VAL A 293 -24.83 3.29 -25.51
CA VAL A 293 -26.19 2.76 -25.33
C VAL A 293 -26.41 2.60 -23.83
N ASN A 294 -27.52 3.11 -23.32
CA ASN A 294 -27.84 2.99 -21.89
C ASN A 294 -28.33 1.57 -21.54
N VAL A 295 -28.53 1.31 -20.25
CA VAL A 295 -28.97 0.02 -19.70
C VAL A 295 -30.33 -0.46 -20.23
N SER A 296 -31.10 0.41 -20.86
CA SER A 296 -32.39 0.11 -21.52
C SER A 296 -32.26 -0.14 -23.03
N GLY A 297 -31.06 -0.05 -23.60
CA GLY A 297 -30.80 -0.27 -25.03
C GLY A 297 -31.02 0.96 -25.91
N GLU A 298 -31.22 2.15 -25.33
CA GLU A 298 -31.41 3.39 -26.09
C GLU A 298 -30.06 4.10 -26.32
N LYS A 299 -29.84 4.55 -27.56
CA LYS A 299 -28.61 5.24 -27.96
C LYS A 299 -28.67 6.70 -27.54
N ASP A 300 -27.58 7.23 -26.97
CA ASP A 300 -27.49 8.65 -26.63
C ASP A 300 -27.71 9.52 -27.88
N ALA A 301 -28.57 10.53 -27.77
CA ALA A 301 -28.69 11.55 -28.79
C ALA A 301 -27.36 12.32 -28.86
N LYS A 302 -26.78 12.45 -30.05
CA LYS A 302 -25.50 13.14 -30.27
C LYS A 302 -25.56 14.55 -29.68
N CYS A 303 -24.79 14.80 -28.62
CA CYS A 303 -24.64 16.15 -28.09
C CYS A 303 -23.60 16.90 -28.95
N PRO A 304 -23.85 18.14 -29.41
CA PRO A 304 -22.95 18.85 -30.33
C PRO A 304 -21.58 19.25 -29.74
N GLN A 305 -21.27 18.83 -28.51
CA GLN A 305 -20.11 19.29 -27.73
C GLN A 305 -19.04 18.21 -27.51
N ASP A 306 -19.20 17.01 -28.07
CA ASP A 306 -18.28 15.88 -27.89
C ASP A 306 -16.99 15.94 -28.75
N SER A 307 -16.62 17.06 -29.36
CA SER A 307 -15.43 17.12 -30.21
C SER A 307 -14.10 17.35 -29.49
N GLU A 308 -14.06 17.90 -28.27
CA GLU A 308 -12.78 18.13 -27.57
C GLU A 308 -12.96 18.07 -26.04
N MET A 309 -12.06 17.35 -25.37
CA MET A 309 -11.78 17.35 -23.92
C MET A 309 -12.88 16.91 -22.95
N TRP A 310 -12.82 15.66 -22.45
CA TRP A 310 -13.11 15.31 -21.05
C TRP A 310 -13.19 13.78 -20.86
N TRP A 311 -12.29 13.15 -20.08
CA TRP A 311 -12.62 11.91 -19.34
C TRP A 311 -11.78 11.83 -18.06
N GLN A 312 -12.26 12.50 -17.01
CA GLN A 312 -12.17 12.01 -15.64
C GLN A 312 -13.30 10.99 -15.42
N GLN A 313 -13.08 10.09 -14.46
CA GLN A 313 -14.06 9.39 -13.62
C GLN A 313 -14.39 7.89 -13.84
N TRP A 314 -13.77 7.11 -12.94
CA TRP A 314 -14.21 5.94 -12.14
C TRP A 314 -14.50 4.58 -12.79
N CYS A 315 -13.77 3.60 -12.26
CA CYS A 315 -14.25 2.24 -12.04
C CYS A 315 -15.31 2.28 -10.94
N ASP A 316 -16.55 1.95 -11.28
CA ASP A 316 -17.49 1.32 -10.35
C ASP A 316 -18.02 0.07 -11.07
N ILE A 317 -17.72 -1.11 -10.52
CA ILE A 317 -18.46 -2.33 -10.82
C ILE A 317 -18.79 -2.96 -9.47
N LEU A 318 -20.09 -2.87 -9.12
CA LEU A 318 -20.76 -3.71 -8.13
C LEU A 318 -20.81 -5.17 -8.61
#